data_AF-A0AA38Y2N4-F1
#
_entry.id   AF-A0AA38Y2N4-F1
#
_cell.length_a   1.000
_cell.length_b   1.000
_cell.length_c   1.000
_cell.angle_alpha   90.00
_cell.angle_beta   90.00
_cell.angle_gamma   90.00
#
_symmetry.space_group_name_H-M   'P 1'
#
loop_
_entity.id
_entity.type
_entity.pdbx_description
1 polymer ?
#
loop_
_entity_poly.entity_id
_entity_poly.type
_entity_poly.pdbx_seq_one_letter_code
_entity_poly.pdbx_strand_id
1 'polypeptide(L)'
;MADSANVATEERVCASCGKAESQLPTGSTLKRCGWCLQENFCSKESNRWPQHRTARRRPASNSPRPTLPAPQFLTFFNQLKSEPRTYQVLIDTFRLRCEEDYTIGGHKHGIYGGDPPLPVFRDFLARAKTAGMLPPWWNSKKRKACEEMAQHDEHFNIKFKVEESDILEFYSNCLMPLRLRFAALNVYGGSYGSGQNQMPADYVCQCRGK
;
A
#
# COMPACT_ATOMS: atom_id res chain seq x y z
N MET A 1 -55.34 21.85 -3.10
CA MET A 1 -54.85 20.50 -3.47
C MET A 1 -53.34 20.58 -3.43
N ALA A 2 -52.71 20.04 -2.38
CA ALA A 2 -51.26 20.01 -2.24
C ALA A 2 -50.87 18.55 -2.00
N ASP A 3 -50.29 17.93 -3.03
CA ASP A 3 -49.81 16.56 -3.01
C ASP A 3 -48.66 16.41 -2.01
N SER A 4 -48.91 15.62 -0.97
CA SER A 4 -47.88 15.16 -0.04
C SER A 4 -47.07 14.05 -0.69
N ALA A 5 -45.87 14.39 -1.18
CA ALA A 5 -44.87 13.40 -1.55
C ALA A 5 -44.33 12.73 -0.28
N ASN A 6 -44.86 11.54 0.01
CA ASN A 6 -44.41 10.64 1.05
C ASN A 6 -42.99 10.14 0.70
N VAL A 7 -41.95 10.85 1.15
CA VAL A 7 -40.57 10.35 1.11
C VAL A 7 -40.46 9.31 2.24
N ALA A 8 -40.69 8.05 1.88
CA ALA A 8 -40.35 6.90 2.72
C ALA A 8 -38.86 7.01 3.10
N THR A 9 -38.62 7.50 4.30
CA THR A 9 -37.26 7.69 4.83
C THR A 9 -36.82 6.33 5.34
N GLU A 10 -36.04 5.59 4.54
CA GLU A 10 -35.50 4.29 4.95
C GLU A 10 -34.74 4.44 6.27
N GLU A 11 -35.27 3.78 7.31
CA GLU A 11 -34.74 3.89 8.66
C GLU A 11 -33.33 3.28 8.72
N ARG A 12 -32.35 4.09 9.14
CA ARG A 12 -30.97 3.62 9.23
C ARG A 12 -30.84 2.68 10.42
N VAL A 13 -30.38 1.45 10.15
CA VAL A 13 -30.15 0.40 11.15
C VAL A 13 -28.69 0.00 11.22
N CYS A 14 -28.24 -0.42 12.40
CA CYS A 14 -26.91 -0.95 12.61
C CYS A 14 -26.76 -2.34 11.96
N ALA A 15 -25.78 -2.51 11.07
CA ALA A 15 -25.53 -3.78 10.39
C ALA A 15 -25.09 -4.93 11.33
N SER A 16 -24.61 -4.60 12.54
CA SER A 16 -24.17 -5.59 13.51
C SER A 16 -25.25 -6.02 14.50
N CYS A 17 -26.13 -5.12 14.94
CA CYS A 17 -27.11 -5.41 15.99
C CYS A 17 -28.57 -5.17 15.58
N GLY A 18 -28.80 -4.68 14.35
CA GLY A 18 -30.14 -4.42 13.81
C GLY A 18 -30.85 -3.21 14.41
N LYS A 19 -30.28 -2.55 15.43
CA LYS A 19 -30.91 -1.41 16.10
C LYS A 19 -31.02 -0.22 15.16
N ALA A 20 -32.20 0.38 15.12
CA ALA A 20 -32.44 1.65 14.44
C ALA A 20 -31.73 2.80 15.17
N GLU A 21 -31.43 3.87 14.44
CA GLU A 21 -30.84 5.08 15.01
C GLU A 21 -31.72 5.69 16.14
N SER A 22 -33.04 5.53 16.03
CA SER A 22 -34.06 5.89 17.03
C SER A 22 -33.93 5.12 18.36
N GLN A 23 -33.22 3.99 18.36
CA GLN A 23 -33.01 3.12 19.53
C GLN A 23 -31.64 3.32 20.20
N LEU A 24 -30.87 4.33 19.78
CA LEU A 24 -29.58 4.67 20.36
C LEU A 24 -29.72 5.67 21.54
N PRO A 25 -28.74 5.71 22.46
CA PRO A 25 -28.72 6.71 23.54
C PRO A 25 -28.82 8.12 22.99
N THR A 26 -29.56 9.00 23.65
CA THR A 26 -29.78 10.40 23.25
C THR A 26 -28.46 11.09 22.90
N GLY A 27 -28.30 11.52 21.65
CA GLY A 27 -27.08 12.16 21.13
C GLY A 27 -26.12 11.22 20.36
N SER A 28 -26.43 9.93 20.26
CA SER A 28 -25.64 8.98 19.47
C SER A 28 -26.25 8.77 18.08
N THR A 29 -25.44 8.94 17.03
CA THR A 29 -25.82 8.70 15.64
C THR A 29 -25.13 7.47 15.07
N LEU A 30 -25.76 6.83 14.08
CA LEU A 30 -25.16 5.70 13.39
C LEU A 30 -24.00 6.19 12.50
N LYS A 31 -22.84 5.58 12.66
CA LYS A 31 -21.63 5.92 11.90
C LYS A 31 -21.50 5.05 10.67
N ARG A 32 -21.12 5.64 9.54
CA ARG A 32 -20.81 4.88 8.33
C ARG A 32 -19.42 4.25 8.44
N CYS A 33 -19.25 3.05 7.88
CA CYS A 33 -17.93 2.45 7.74
C CYS A 33 -16.99 3.37 6.93
N GLY A 34 -15.84 3.75 7.50
CA GLY A 34 -14.89 4.67 6.88
C GLY A 34 -14.23 4.17 5.58
N TRP A 35 -14.40 2.89 5.22
CA TRP A 35 -13.87 2.33 3.98
C TRP A 35 -14.92 2.14 2.89
N CYS A 36 -16.13 1.69 3.24
CA CYS A 36 -17.16 1.41 2.24
C CYS A 36 -18.28 2.44 2.17
N LEU A 37 -18.52 3.21 3.24
CA LEU A 37 -19.61 4.19 3.37
C LEU A 37 -21.04 3.66 3.15
N GLN A 38 -21.21 2.33 3.00
CA GLN A 38 -22.48 1.70 2.64
C GLN A 38 -23.23 1.13 3.85
N GLU A 39 -22.52 0.82 4.94
CA GLU A 39 -23.11 0.22 6.15
C GLU A 39 -22.95 1.15 7.35
N ASN A 40 -23.97 1.10 8.21
CA ASN A 40 -24.12 1.91 9.42
C ASN A 40 -23.83 1.06 10.66
N PHE A 41 -23.13 1.63 11.64
CA PHE A 41 -22.74 0.95 12.87
C PHE A 41 -22.95 1.86 14.08
N CYS A 42 -23.42 1.27 15.19
CA CYS A 42 -23.65 2.00 16.45
C CYS A 42 -22.39 2.22 17.29
N SER A 43 -21.30 1.49 17.02
CA SER A 43 -20.00 1.65 17.68
C SER A 43 -18.86 1.18 16.76
N LYS A 44 -17.63 1.66 17.03
CA LYS A 44 -16.39 1.26 16.36
C LYS A 44 -16.02 -0.22 16.64
N GLU A 45 -16.53 -0.78 17.74
CA GLU A 45 -16.20 -2.12 18.26
C GLU A 45 -17.25 -3.19 17.93
N SER A 46 -18.07 -3.01 16.90
CA SER A 46 -19.06 -4.03 16.56
C SER A 46 -18.39 -5.25 15.90
N ASN A 47 -18.42 -6.40 16.59
CA ASN A 47 -17.67 -7.64 16.34
C ASN A 47 -17.92 -8.38 14.99
N ARG A 48 -18.52 -7.77 13.97
CA ARG A 48 -18.69 -8.36 12.62
C ARG A 48 -17.63 -7.93 11.61
N TRP A 49 -16.60 -7.19 12.03
CA TRP A 49 -15.49 -6.74 11.18
C TRP A 49 -14.88 -7.82 10.25
N PRO A 50 -14.70 -9.09 10.69
CA PRO A 50 -14.16 -10.13 9.81
C PRO A 50 -15.09 -10.51 8.64
N GLN A 51 -16.41 -10.50 8.86
CA GLN A 51 -17.44 -10.90 7.91
C GLN A 51 -17.76 -9.79 6.89
N HIS A 52 -17.66 -8.52 7.31
CA HIS A 52 -17.77 -7.36 6.42
C HIS A 52 -16.65 -7.32 5.36
N ARG A 53 -15.43 -7.77 5.72
CA ARG A 53 -14.27 -7.81 4.82
C ARG A 53 -14.43 -8.82 3.68
N THR A 54 -15.06 -9.97 3.96
CA THR A 54 -15.22 -11.08 3.00
C THR A 54 -16.32 -10.81 1.97
N ALA A 55 -17.32 -10.00 2.31
CA ALA A 55 -18.47 -9.71 1.44
C ALA A 55 -18.24 -8.62 0.38
N ARG A 56 -17.04 -8.02 0.26
CA ARG A 56 -16.75 -6.95 -0.72
C ARG A 56 -15.66 -7.33 -1.73
N ARG A 57 -16.03 -8.18 -2.71
CA ARG A 57 -15.65 -7.84 -4.09
C ARG A 57 -16.62 -6.75 -4.53
N ARG A 58 -16.11 -5.56 -4.84
CA ARG A 58 -16.94 -4.49 -5.40
C ARG A 58 -17.46 -5.02 -6.75
N PRO A 59 -18.79 -5.06 -7.01
CA PRO A 59 -19.25 -5.26 -8.38
C PRO A 59 -18.65 -4.13 -9.23
N ALA A 60 -18.21 -4.47 -10.44
CA ALA A 60 -17.67 -3.52 -11.40
C ALA A 60 -18.73 -2.45 -11.68
N SER A 61 -18.58 -1.28 -11.06
CA SER A 61 -19.35 -0.10 -11.41
C SER A 61 -18.70 0.48 -12.68
N ASN A 62 -19.46 0.50 -13.78
CA ASN A 62 -19.10 1.12 -15.06
C ASN A 62 -19.10 2.66 -15.00
N SER A 63 -19.00 3.26 -13.82
CA SER A 63 -18.81 4.70 -13.68
C SER A 63 -17.31 5.00 -13.56
N PRO A 64 -16.76 5.97 -14.32
CA PRO A 64 -15.40 6.42 -14.12
C PRO A 64 -15.28 6.96 -12.69
N ARG A 65 -14.65 6.16 -11.82
CA ARG A 65 -14.33 6.54 -10.46
C ARG A 65 -13.34 7.71 -10.55
N PRO A 66 -13.59 8.85 -9.86
CA PRO A 66 -12.57 9.87 -9.73
C PRO A 66 -11.36 9.22 -9.06
N THR A 67 -10.28 9.07 -9.82
CA THR A 67 -8.96 8.72 -9.30
C THR A 67 -8.56 9.90 -8.41
N LEU A 68 -8.86 9.83 -7.11
CA LEU A 68 -8.13 10.65 -6.16
C LEU A 68 -6.65 10.30 -6.37
N PRO A 69 -5.80 11.26 -6.75
CA PRO A 69 -4.39 10.98 -6.96
C PRO A 69 -3.86 10.41 -5.64
N ALA A 70 -3.22 9.24 -5.71
CA ALA A 70 -2.43 8.76 -4.59
C ALA A 70 -1.50 9.91 -4.16
N PRO A 71 -1.26 10.12 -2.85
CA PRO A 71 -0.33 11.16 -2.42
C PRO A 71 0.97 10.99 -3.20
N GLN A 72 1.32 12.03 -3.96
CA GLN A 72 2.44 12.00 -4.90
C GLN A 72 3.74 12.06 -4.09
N PHE A 73 4.22 10.89 -3.66
CA PHE A 73 5.49 10.73 -2.95
C PHE A 73 6.69 10.78 -3.91
N LEU A 74 6.51 11.40 -5.09
CA LEU A 74 7.50 11.48 -6.16
C LEU A 74 8.79 12.17 -5.71
N THR A 75 8.71 13.10 -4.76
CA THR A 75 9.88 13.82 -4.24
C THR A 75 10.57 13.12 -3.07
N PHE A 76 10.07 11.97 -2.61
CA PHE A 76 10.53 11.34 -1.37
C PHE A 76 12.03 11.03 -1.35
N PHE A 77 12.54 10.32 -2.35
CA PHE A 77 13.98 10.04 -2.41
C PHE A 77 14.78 11.31 -2.73
N ASN A 78 14.25 12.19 -3.57
CA ASN A 78 14.89 13.47 -3.94
C ASN A 78 15.13 14.38 -2.72
N GLN A 79 14.24 14.36 -1.72
CA GLN A 79 14.39 15.15 -0.49
C GLN A 79 15.49 14.61 0.45
N LEU A 80 16.00 13.40 0.22
CA LEU A 80 17.08 12.83 1.02
C LEU A 80 18.41 13.49 0.63
N LYS A 81 18.99 14.24 1.55
CA LYS A 81 20.22 15.01 1.31
C LYS A 81 21.52 14.19 1.35
N SER A 82 21.46 12.97 1.88
CA SER A 82 22.63 12.12 2.12
C SER A 82 22.59 10.91 1.17
N GLU A 83 23.70 10.66 0.47
CA GLU A 83 23.77 9.50 -0.44
C GLU A 83 23.62 8.17 0.30
N PRO A 84 24.35 7.90 1.41
CA PRO A 84 24.12 6.69 2.19
C PRO A 84 22.67 6.55 2.62
N ARG A 85 22.06 7.63 3.13
CA ARG A 85 20.66 7.59 3.56
C ARG A 85 19.70 7.28 2.41
N THR A 86 19.99 7.77 1.22
CA THR A 86 19.19 7.49 0.03
C THR A 86 19.25 6.02 -0.33
N TYR A 87 20.44 5.41 -0.28
CA TYR A 87 20.59 3.98 -0.56
C TYR A 87 19.84 3.12 0.46
N GLN A 88 20.01 3.42 1.75
CA GLN A 88 19.31 2.75 2.85
C GLN A 88 17.79 2.73 2.63
N VAL A 89 17.23 3.92 2.37
CA VAL A 89 15.79 4.09 2.17
C VAL A 89 15.30 3.41 0.89
N LEU A 90 16.07 3.43 -0.19
CA LEU A 90 15.73 2.69 -1.42
C LEU A 90 15.70 1.18 -1.19
N ILE A 91 16.70 0.65 -0.48
CA ILE A 91 16.81 -0.78 -0.17
C ILE A 91 15.64 -1.23 0.70
N ASP A 92 15.33 -0.51 1.78
CA ASP A 92 14.21 -0.87 2.65
C ASP A 92 12.86 -0.66 1.97
N THR A 93 12.72 0.34 1.09
CA THR A 93 11.51 0.48 0.27
C THR A 93 11.29 -0.78 -0.56
N PHE A 94 12.33 -1.31 -1.19
CA PHE A 94 12.26 -2.54 -1.97
C PHE A 94 11.96 -3.76 -1.09
N ARG A 95 12.67 -3.92 0.04
CA ARG A 95 12.49 -5.07 0.95
C ARG A 95 11.08 -5.10 1.54
N LEU A 96 10.60 -3.97 2.04
CA LEU A 96 9.25 -3.85 2.59
C LEU A 96 8.20 -4.08 1.50
N ARG A 97 8.45 -3.64 0.27
CA ARG A 97 7.54 -3.91 -0.84
C ARG A 97 7.46 -5.41 -1.17
N CYS A 98 8.59 -6.12 -1.16
CA CYS A 98 8.59 -7.58 -1.33
C CYS A 98 7.80 -8.29 -0.22
N GLU A 99 7.95 -7.84 1.03
CA GLU A 99 7.20 -8.35 2.19
C GLU A 99 5.69 -8.22 1.99
N GLU A 100 5.23 -7.03 1.60
CA GLU A 100 3.80 -6.79 1.39
C GLU A 100 3.24 -7.53 0.17
N ASP A 101 3.98 -7.57 -0.95
CA ASP A 101 3.56 -8.33 -2.12
C ASP A 101 3.41 -9.83 -1.78
N TYR A 102 4.27 -10.37 -0.92
CA TYR A 102 4.16 -11.73 -0.43
C TYR A 102 2.97 -11.94 0.52
N THR A 103 2.86 -11.11 1.56
CA THR A 103 1.87 -11.29 2.64
C THR A 103 0.45 -10.87 2.27
N ILE A 104 0.29 -9.80 1.48
CA ILE A 104 -1.01 -9.24 1.08
C ILE A 104 -1.37 -9.66 -0.35
N GLY A 105 -0.42 -9.53 -1.28
CA GLY A 105 -0.63 -9.82 -2.69
C GLY A 105 -0.55 -11.30 -3.06
N GLY A 106 0.11 -12.12 -2.24
CA GLY A 106 0.44 -13.51 -2.58
C GLY A 106 1.45 -13.65 -3.73
N HIS A 107 2.12 -12.56 -4.11
CA HIS A 107 3.12 -12.52 -5.16
C HIS A 107 4.51 -12.82 -4.59
N LYS A 108 5.20 -13.80 -5.19
CA LYS A 108 6.52 -14.24 -4.78
C LYS A 108 7.59 -13.69 -5.71
N HIS A 109 8.15 -12.54 -5.37
CA HIS A 109 9.24 -11.88 -6.11
C HIS A 109 10.34 -11.37 -5.17
N GLY A 110 11.44 -10.92 -5.76
CA GLY A 110 12.60 -10.44 -5.00
C GLY A 110 13.07 -11.48 -4.00
N ILE A 111 13.04 -11.13 -2.71
CA ILE A 111 13.47 -11.98 -1.59
C ILE A 111 12.66 -13.28 -1.49
N TYR A 112 11.42 -13.29 -1.99
CA TYR A 112 10.50 -14.43 -1.96
C TYR A 112 10.46 -15.23 -3.26
N GLY A 113 11.20 -14.80 -4.28
CA GLY A 113 11.11 -15.33 -5.64
C GLY A 113 12.00 -16.53 -5.93
N GLY A 114 12.71 -17.10 -4.95
CA GLY A 114 13.62 -18.27 -5.11
C GLY A 114 14.91 -18.01 -5.90
N ASP A 115 14.89 -17.06 -6.83
CA ASP A 115 16.06 -16.57 -7.58
C ASP A 115 16.78 -15.44 -6.83
N PRO A 116 18.04 -15.10 -7.20
CA PRO A 116 18.74 -13.96 -6.62
C PRO A 116 17.92 -12.66 -6.74
N PRO A 117 17.78 -11.84 -5.68
CA PRO A 117 16.91 -10.66 -5.68
C PRO A 117 17.47 -9.46 -6.47
N LEU A 118 18.76 -9.49 -6.84
CA LEU A 118 19.46 -8.36 -7.45
C LEU A 118 18.87 -7.89 -8.80
N PRO A 119 18.50 -8.77 -9.75
CA PRO A 119 17.84 -8.33 -11.00
C PRO A 119 16.53 -7.58 -10.75
N VAL A 120 15.73 -8.02 -9.78
CA VAL A 120 14.47 -7.36 -9.40
C VAL A 120 14.75 -6.02 -8.72
N PHE A 121 15.76 -5.94 -7.85
CA PHE A 121 16.18 -4.67 -7.25
C PHE A 121 16.70 -3.67 -8.30
N ARG A 122 17.47 -4.14 -9.29
CA ARG A 122 17.96 -3.33 -10.41
C ARG A 122 16.81 -2.72 -11.23
N ASP A 123 15.76 -3.50 -11.43
CA ASP A 123 14.56 -3.06 -12.10
C ASP A 123 13.77 -2.05 -11.27
N PHE A 124 13.62 -2.28 -9.97
CA PHE A 124 13.06 -1.29 -9.03
C PHE A 124 13.78 0.06 -9.15
N LEU A 125 15.11 0.07 -9.15
CA LEU A 125 15.90 1.29 -9.33
C LEU A 125 15.68 1.94 -10.71
N ALA A 126 15.55 1.13 -11.77
CA ALA A 126 15.25 1.63 -13.11
C ALA A 126 13.88 2.30 -13.18
N ARG A 127 12.86 1.70 -12.56
CA ARG A 127 11.51 2.29 -12.44
C ARG A 127 11.51 3.57 -11.62
N ALA A 128 12.22 3.60 -10.49
CA ALA A 128 12.34 4.79 -9.67
C ALA A 128 12.99 5.95 -10.45
N LYS A 129 13.97 5.63 -11.32
CA LYS A 129 14.57 6.61 -12.24
C LYS A 129 13.56 7.11 -13.28
N THR A 130 12.84 6.20 -13.93
CA THR A 130 11.82 6.54 -14.95
C THR A 130 10.67 7.36 -14.36
N ALA A 131 10.28 7.07 -13.11
CA ALA A 131 9.28 7.82 -12.36
C ALA A 131 9.79 9.21 -11.89
N GLY A 132 11.05 9.57 -12.18
CA GLY A 132 11.63 10.87 -11.80
C GLY A 132 11.82 11.04 -10.30
N MET A 133 11.87 9.94 -9.53
CA MET A 133 11.89 10.00 -8.06
C MET A 133 13.29 10.14 -7.48
N LEU A 134 14.32 9.72 -8.24
CA LEU A 134 15.69 9.70 -7.77
C LEU A 134 16.30 11.11 -7.69
N PRO A 135 17.22 11.37 -6.76
CA PRO A 135 17.86 12.68 -6.61
C PRO A 135 18.62 13.14 -7.87
N PRO A 136 18.81 14.46 -8.09
CA PRO A 136 19.52 14.99 -9.25
C PRO A 136 20.98 14.50 -9.39
N TRP A 137 21.62 14.16 -8.28
CA TRP A 137 23.00 13.63 -8.27
C TRP A 137 23.06 12.14 -8.63
N TRP A 138 21.92 11.46 -8.77
CA TRP A 138 21.86 10.03 -9.06
C TRP A 138 22.42 9.72 -10.45
N ASN A 139 23.38 8.81 -10.50
CA ASN A 139 24.05 8.40 -11.75
C ASN A 139 24.47 6.92 -11.68
N SER A 140 25.10 6.41 -12.73
CA SER A 140 25.49 4.99 -12.81
C SER A 140 26.47 4.56 -11.70
N LYS A 141 27.34 5.45 -11.23
CA LYS A 141 28.26 5.15 -10.12
C LYS A 141 27.48 5.00 -8.81
N LYS A 142 26.50 5.86 -8.58
CA LYS A 142 25.64 5.83 -7.38
C LYS A 142 24.71 4.62 -7.37
N ARG A 143 24.19 4.24 -8.54
CA ARG A 143 23.47 2.98 -8.73
C ARG A 143 24.33 1.77 -8.33
N LYS A 144 25.57 1.66 -8.82
CA LYS A 144 26.47 0.56 -8.46
C LYS A 144 26.76 0.52 -6.96
N ALA A 145 27.05 1.67 -6.34
CA ALA A 145 27.26 1.74 -4.90
C ALA A 145 26.02 1.29 -4.08
N CYS A 146 24.83 1.66 -4.54
CA CYS A 146 23.58 1.20 -3.93
C CYS A 146 23.38 -0.32 -4.09
N GLU A 147 23.69 -0.88 -5.26
CA GLU A 147 23.64 -2.33 -5.53
C GLU A 147 24.69 -3.11 -4.71
N GLU A 148 25.86 -2.54 -4.46
CA GLU A 148 26.90 -3.12 -3.60
C GLU A 148 26.44 -3.15 -2.14
N MET A 149 25.93 -2.02 -1.62
CA MET A 149 25.34 -1.95 -0.28
C MET A 149 24.21 -2.97 -0.13
N ALA A 150 23.29 -3.03 -1.10
CA ALA A 150 22.17 -3.96 -1.11
C ALA A 150 22.59 -5.44 -0.98
N GLN A 151 23.78 -5.81 -1.44
CA GLN A 151 24.23 -7.21 -1.44
C GLN A 151 25.10 -7.58 -0.23
N HIS A 152 25.83 -6.62 0.32
CA HIS A 152 26.93 -6.87 1.25
C HIS A 152 26.78 -6.18 2.61
N ASP A 153 25.89 -5.21 2.73
CA ASP A 153 25.61 -4.58 4.02
C ASP A 153 24.92 -5.58 4.97
N GLU A 154 25.16 -5.41 6.26
CA GLU A 154 24.60 -6.27 7.32
C GLU A 154 23.12 -5.95 7.55
N HIS A 155 22.76 -4.66 7.58
CA HIS A 155 21.40 -4.22 7.85
C HIS A 155 20.58 -4.03 6.56
N PHE A 156 21.20 -3.46 5.53
CA PHE A 156 20.57 -3.13 4.25
C PHE A 156 20.84 -4.19 3.19
N ASN A 157 20.51 -5.44 3.51
CA ASN A 157 20.70 -6.56 2.60
C ASN A 157 19.39 -7.01 1.95
N ILE A 158 19.32 -7.01 0.62
CA ILE A 158 18.13 -7.46 -0.12
C ILE A 158 17.93 -8.98 -0.08
N LYS A 159 18.83 -9.75 0.54
CA LYS A 159 18.65 -11.19 0.78
C LYS A 159 17.83 -11.49 2.04
N PHE A 160 17.63 -10.50 2.91
CA PHE A 160 16.90 -10.67 4.16
C PHE A 160 15.62 -9.85 4.15
N LYS A 161 14.53 -10.46 4.63
CA LYS A 161 13.25 -9.77 4.82
C LYS A 161 13.40 -8.62 5.82
N VAL A 162 12.43 -7.70 5.78
CA VAL A 162 12.30 -6.63 6.77
C VAL A 162 10.84 -6.53 7.17
N GLU A 163 10.58 -6.42 8.46
CA GLU A 163 9.24 -6.26 9.01
C GLU A 163 8.98 -4.78 9.35
N GLU A 164 7.71 -4.44 9.54
CA GLU A 164 7.31 -3.07 9.89
C GLU A 164 7.96 -2.59 11.20
N SER A 165 8.11 -3.49 12.18
CA SER A 165 8.81 -3.21 13.44
C SER A 165 10.27 -2.84 13.25
N ASP A 166 10.98 -3.52 12.34
CA ASP A 166 12.40 -3.26 12.08
C ASP A 166 12.59 -1.85 11.52
N ILE A 167 11.69 -1.43 10.62
CA ILE A 167 11.67 -0.07 10.07
C ILE A 167 11.35 0.96 11.17
N LEU A 168 10.38 0.67 12.03
CA LEU A 168 10.02 1.57 13.13
C LEU A 168 11.19 1.80 14.09
N GLU A 169 11.87 0.72 14.47
CA GLU A 169 13.03 0.75 15.36
C GLU A 169 14.18 1.52 14.73
N PHE A 170 14.61 1.13 13.53
CA PHE A 170 15.79 1.71 12.89
C PHE A 170 15.62 3.20 12.55
N TYR A 171 14.45 3.59 12.02
CA TYR A 171 14.21 4.97 11.60
C TYR A 171 13.70 5.87 12.73
N SER A 172 13.29 5.29 13.87
CA SER A 172 12.69 6.03 15.00
C SER A 172 11.58 6.99 14.58
N ASN A 173 10.79 6.59 13.58
CA ASN A 173 9.75 7.41 12.97
C ASN A 173 8.53 6.56 12.63
N CYS A 174 7.42 6.79 13.34
CA CYS A 174 6.19 6.03 13.19
C CYS A 174 5.55 6.12 11.80
N LEU A 175 5.86 7.17 11.03
CA LEU A 175 5.36 7.34 9.67
C LEU A 175 6.25 6.68 8.62
N MET A 176 7.46 6.25 8.98
CA MET A 176 8.42 5.75 8.00
C MET A 176 7.91 4.52 7.23
N PRO A 177 7.33 3.48 7.85
CA PRO A 177 6.81 2.33 7.09
C PRO A 177 5.76 2.77 6.06
N LEU A 178 4.85 3.67 6.45
CA LEU A 178 3.83 4.22 5.55
C LEU A 178 4.45 5.01 4.39
N ARG A 179 5.51 5.79 4.63
CA ARG A 179 6.23 6.52 3.59
C ARG A 179 6.91 5.59 2.60
N LEU A 180 7.55 4.52 3.08
CA LEU A 180 8.16 3.50 2.22
C LEU A 180 7.11 2.82 1.33
N ARG A 181 5.95 2.46 1.89
CA ARG A 181 4.82 1.90 1.14
C ARG A 181 4.37 2.82 0.00
N PHE A 182 4.12 4.10 0.29
CA PHE A 182 3.74 5.07 -0.75
C PHE A 182 4.84 5.30 -1.79
N ALA A 183 6.11 5.32 -1.38
CA ALA A 183 7.22 5.43 -2.31
C ALA A 183 7.25 4.24 -3.29
N ALA A 184 7.11 3.01 -2.78
CA ALA A 184 7.06 1.81 -3.61
C ALA A 184 5.87 1.83 -4.59
N LEU A 185 4.69 2.27 -4.15
CA LEU A 185 3.52 2.43 -5.02
C LEU A 185 3.80 3.38 -6.19
N ASN A 186 4.47 4.51 -5.94
CA ASN A 186 4.83 5.47 -6.99
C ASN A 186 5.90 4.92 -7.94
N VAL A 187 6.87 4.14 -7.44
CA VAL A 187 7.86 3.46 -8.30
C VAL A 187 7.19 2.49 -9.27
N TYR A 188 6.19 1.73 -8.82
CA TYR A 188 5.49 0.74 -9.64
C TYR A 188 4.28 1.28 -10.41
N GLY A 189 3.87 2.53 -10.19
CA GLY A 189 2.79 3.18 -10.94
C GLY A 189 1.36 2.70 -10.61
N GLY A 190 1.14 2.01 -9.49
CA GLY A 190 -0.18 1.47 -9.16
C GLY A 190 -0.30 0.78 -7.81
N SER A 191 -1.54 0.56 -7.36
CA SER A 191 -1.88 -0.23 -6.18
C SER A 191 -1.92 -1.73 -6.49
N TYR A 192 -1.85 -2.57 -5.45
CA TYR A 192 -2.00 -4.02 -5.55
C TYR A 192 -3.20 -4.40 -6.45
N GLY A 193 -2.94 -5.23 -7.46
CA GLY A 193 -3.98 -5.80 -8.34
C GLY A 193 -4.46 -4.93 -9.51
N SER A 194 -4.00 -3.69 -9.66
CA SER A 194 -4.38 -2.86 -10.81
C SER A 194 -3.26 -1.91 -11.23
N GLY A 195 -2.58 -2.23 -12.33
CA GLY A 195 -1.67 -1.31 -13.02
C GLY A 195 -0.24 -1.24 -12.47
N GLN A 196 0.26 -2.28 -11.81
CA GLN A 196 1.70 -2.35 -11.55
C GLN A 196 2.44 -2.48 -12.88
N ASN A 197 3.44 -1.63 -13.11
CA ASN A 197 4.30 -1.73 -14.27
C ASN A 197 4.88 -3.16 -14.33
N GLN A 198 4.89 -3.76 -15.52
CA GLN A 198 5.30 -5.15 -15.73
C GLN A 198 6.73 -5.37 -15.24
N MET A 199 6.96 -6.37 -14.38
CA MET A 199 8.27 -6.82 -13.90
C MET A 199 9.24 -7.14 -15.05
N PRO A 200 10.56 -7.30 -14.80
CA PRO A 200 11.53 -7.62 -15.86
C PRO A 200 11.08 -8.77 -16.76
N ALA A 201 11.42 -8.71 -18.05
CA ALA A 201 10.95 -9.70 -19.03
C ALA A 201 11.49 -11.13 -18.75
N ASP A 202 12.65 -11.23 -18.12
CA ASP A 202 13.29 -12.46 -17.64
C ASP A 202 12.79 -12.90 -16.26
N TYR A 203 12.01 -12.05 -15.56
CA TYR A 203 11.47 -12.37 -14.26
C TYR A 203 10.21 -13.25 -14.36
N VAL A 204 10.26 -14.42 -13.72
CA VAL A 204 9.15 -15.37 -13.67
C VAL A 204 8.48 -15.30 -12.28
N CYS A 205 7.25 -14.79 -12.21
CA CYS A 205 6.44 -14.86 -10.97
C CYS A 205 6.28 -16.33 -10.59
N GLN A 206 6.74 -16.72 -9.40
CA GLN A 206 6.53 -18.08 -8.86
C GLN A 206 5.11 -18.30 -8.31
N CYS A 207 4.20 -17.42 -8.72
CA CYS A 207 2.82 -17.31 -8.29
C CYS A 207 2.00 -18.37 -9.04
N ARG A 208 2.18 -19.65 -8.70
CA ARG A 208 1.38 -20.74 -9.29
C ARG A 208 -0.01 -20.79 -8.63
N GLY A 209 -1.06 -20.66 -9.46
CA GLY A 209 -2.44 -21.07 -9.20
C GLY A 209 -3.01 -20.74 -7.81
N LYS A 210 -3.68 -19.60 -7.68
CA LYS A 210 -4.78 -19.43 -6.73
C LYS A 210 -6.04 -19.06 -7.49
#